data_AF-A3Y8Q6-F1
#
_entry.id   AF-A3Y8Q6-F1
#
_cell.length_a   1.000
_cell.length_b   1.000
_cell.length_c   1.000
_cell.angle_alpha   90.00
_cell.angle_beta   90.00
_cell.angle_gamma   90.00
#
_symmetry.space_group_name_H-M   'P 1'
#
loop_
_entity.id
_entity.type
_entity.pdbx_description
1 polymer ?
#
loop_
_entity_poly.entity_id
_entity_poly.type
_entity_poly.pdbx_seq_one_letter_code
_entity_poly.pdbx_strand_id
1 'polypeptide(L)'
;MKMFKGVFASHTGEYFSKDLTEFYVDSVGAKHASRQNAADQVMSCHFNDVLVKDNDVWRVKNANDDYQDAYQAVDDARQAAYTARVRPLLEEAEIKAHLGESDEYARLMDLAVVERASIQAENPWPEVLPDEAEAVVSMDETP
;
A
#
# COMPACT_ATOMS: atom_id res chain seq x y z
N MET A 1 -24.71 -16.27 35.70
CA MET A 1 -25.00 -15.10 34.84
C MET A 1 -23.78 -14.19 34.90
N LYS A 2 -22.86 -14.27 33.93
CA LYS A 2 -21.62 -13.48 33.92
C LYS A 2 -21.98 -12.05 33.52
N MET A 3 -21.90 -11.09 34.45
CA MET A 3 -22.00 -9.68 34.12
C MET A 3 -20.71 -9.24 33.44
N PHE A 4 -20.80 -8.89 32.15
CA PHE A 4 -19.72 -8.21 31.45
C PHE A 4 -19.60 -6.79 32.04
N LYS A 5 -18.53 -6.55 32.80
CA LYS A 5 -18.12 -5.20 33.23
C LYS A 5 -17.82 -4.39 31.97
N GLY A 6 -18.49 -3.25 31.77
CA GLY A 6 -18.11 -2.26 30.75
C GLY A 6 -19.21 -1.86 29.75
N VAL A 7 -20.42 -2.42 29.86
CA VAL A 7 -21.50 -2.15 28.90
C VAL A 7 -22.56 -1.23 29.52
N PHE A 8 -22.89 -0.13 28.84
CA PHE A 8 -24.03 0.73 29.19
C PHE A 8 -25.24 0.35 28.35
N ALA A 9 -26.34 -0.01 28.99
CA ALA A 9 -27.61 -0.21 28.30
C ALA A 9 -28.36 1.13 28.21
N SER A 10 -28.76 1.54 27.01
CA SER A 10 -29.70 2.66 26.86
C SER A 10 -31.11 2.25 27.28
N HIS A 11 -31.97 3.25 27.44
CA HIS A 11 -33.42 3.08 27.65
C HIS A 11 -34.15 2.29 26.55
N THR A 12 -33.49 2.08 25.39
CA THR A 12 -34.00 1.31 24.25
C THR A 12 -33.48 -0.13 24.24
N GLY A 13 -32.63 -0.51 25.20
CA GLY A 13 -32.04 -1.85 25.29
C GLY A 13 -30.80 -2.04 24.40
N GLU A 14 -30.26 -0.97 23.83
CA GLU A 14 -29.01 -1.01 23.06
C GLU A 14 -27.83 -0.96 24.01
N TYR A 15 -26.85 -1.83 23.78
CA TYR A 15 -25.67 -2.01 24.61
C TYR A 15 -24.49 -1.26 23.99
N PHE A 16 -23.92 -0.30 24.71
CA PHE A 16 -22.79 0.51 24.28
C PHE A 16 -21.53 0.13 25.05
N SER A 17 -20.41 -0.05 24.35
CA SER A 17 -19.08 -0.12 24.97
C SER A 17 -18.76 1.24 25.59
N LYS A 18 -18.48 1.26 26.91
CA LYS A 18 -18.12 2.49 27.63
C LYS A 18 -16.86 3.17 27.08
N ASP A 19 -16.01 2.40 26.40
CA ASP A 19 -14.71 2.86 25.91
C ASP A 19 -14.71 3.19 24.41
N LEU A 20 -15.86 3.02 23.70
CA LEU A 20 -15.95 3.17 22.23
C LEU A 20 -14.85 2.41 21.48
N THR A 21 -14.54 1.21 21.95
CA THR A 21 -13.49 0.33 21.42
C THR A 21 -14.04 -0.81 20.55
N GLU A 22 -15.37 -0.88 20.39
CA GLU A 22 -16.06 -1.88 19.56
C GLU A 22 -17.10 -1.16 18.69
N PHE A 23 -17.07 -1.44 17.39
CA PHE A 23 -17.98 -0.86 16.41
C PHE A 23 -18.56 -1.96 15.52
N TYR A 24 -19.75 -1.67 14.98
CA TYR A 24 -20.37 -2.42 13.90
C TYR A 24 -20.01 -1.75 12.58
N VAL A 25 -19.35 -2.49 11.68
CA VAL A 25 -18.90 -1.99 10.38
C VAL A 25 -19.79 -2.58 9.30
N ASP A 26 -20.41 -1.71 8.52
CA ASP A 26 -21.29 -2.13 7.43
C ASP A 26 -20.52 -2.54 6.16
N SER A 27 -21.25 -2.89 5.10
CA SER A 27 -20.66 -3.36 3.84
C SER A 27 -19.81 -2.31 3.12
N VAL A 28 -19.96 -1.02 3.45
CA VAL A 28 -19.20 0.09 2.85
C VAL A 28 -18.08 0.61 3.76
N GLY A 29 -17.95 0.04 4.96
CA GLY A 29 -16.87 0.38 5.89
C GLY A 29 -17.22 1.49 6.88
N ALA A 30 -18.48 1.91 6.96
CA ALA A 30 -18.89 2.90 7.95
C ALA A 30 -19.05 2.27 9.33
N LYS A 31 -18.55 2.96 10.36
CA LYS A 31 -18.58 2.52 11.76
C LYS A 31 -19.84 3.02 12.46
N HIS A 32 -20.54 2.11 13.12
CA HIS A 32 -21.75 2.38 13.88
C HIS A 32 -21.57 1.98 15.34
N ALA A 33 -22.06 2.81 16.27
CA ALA A 33 -22.01 2.54 17.70
C ALA A 33 -23.06 1.50 18.15
N SER A 34 -24.10 1.28 17.34
CA SER A 34 -25.08 0.21 17.53
C SER A 34 -25.30 -0.52 16.21
N ARG A 35 -25.66 -1.81 16.31
CA ARG A 35 -25.84 -2.68 15.15
C ARG A 35 -27.04 -2.22 14.33
N GLN A 36 -26.81 -1.89 13.05
CA GLN A 36 -27.88 -1.48 12.14
C GLN A 36 -28.43 -2.69 11.37
N ASN A 37 -27.56 -3.62 10.97
CA ASN A 37 -27.93 -4.84 10.25
C ASN A 37 -27.30 -6.10 10.84
N ALA A 38 -27.94 -7.24 10.60
CA ALA A 38 -27.40 -8.54 10.97
C ALA A 38 -26.09 -8.87 10.22
N ALA A 39 -25.87 -8.28 9.06
CA ALA A 39 -24.66 -8.49 8.26
C ALA A 39 -23.46 -7.62 8.69
N ASP A 40 -23.66 -6.65 9.58
CA ASP A 40 -22.57 -5.77 10.02
C ASP A 40 -21.50 -6.58 10.75
N GLN A 41 -20.24 -6.34 10.39
CA GLN A 41 -19.10 -6.97 11.03
C GLN A 41 -18.82 -6.29 12.38
N VAL A 42 -18.73 -7.09 13.45
CA VAL A 42 -18.29 -6.59 14.76
C VAL A 42 -16.77 -6.58 14.80
N MET A 43 -16.17 -5.45 15.19
CA MET A 43 -14.73 -5.35 15.34
C MET A 43 -14.32 -4.43 16.47
N SER A 44 -13.15 -4.71 17.04
CA SER A 44 -12.51 -3.80 17.98
C SER A 44 -11.62 -2.81 17.23
N CYS A 45 -12.01 -1.54 17.26
CA CYS A 45 -11.27 -0.43 16.66
C CYS A 45 -11.67 0.88 17.36
N HIS A 46 -10.88 1.93 17.16
CA HIS A 46 -11.21 3.29 17.57
C HIS A 46 -11.98 4.01 16.47
N PHE A 47 -12.71 5.06 16.83
CA PHE A 47 -13.47 5.86 15.87
C PHE A 47 -12.60 6.38 14.71
N ASN A 48 -11.39 6.86 15.01
CA ASN A 48 -10.47 7.45 14.02
C ASN A 48 -9.61 6.44 13.25
N ASP A 49 -9.68 5.15 13.58
CA ASP A 49 -8.88 4.14 12.87
C ASP A 49 -9.29 4.08 11.39
N VAL A 50 -8.31 4.03 10.49
CA VAL A 50 -8.63 3.79 9.07
C VAL A 50 -8.92 2.31 8.90
N LEU A 51 -9.96 1.97 8.12
CA LEU A 51 -10.31 0.59 7.82
C LEU A 51 -9.91 0.25 6.39
N VAL A 52 -9.42 -0.96 6.20
CA VAL A 52 -9.16 -1.56 4.89
C VAL A 52 -9.93 -2.87 4.78
N LYS A 53 -10.38 -3.19 3.57
CA LYS A 53 -11.13 -4.41 3.29
C LYS A 53 -10.20 -5.45 2.68
N ASP A 54 -10.09 -6.60 3.32
CA ASP A 54 -9.19 -7.69 2.97
C ASP A 54 -9.97 -9.00 2.96
N ASN A 55 -10.03 -9.67 1.81
CA ASN A 55 -10.80 -10.91 1.62
C ASN A 55 -12.25 -10.83 2.15
N ASP A 56 -12.95 -9.75 1.79
CA ASP A 56 -14.31 -9.41 2.25
C ASP A 56 -14.50 -9.16 3.76
N VAL A 57 -13.40 -9.09 4.52
CA VAL A 57 -13.40 -8.77 5.94
C VAL A 57 -12.75 -7.41 6.17
N TRP A 58 -13.40 -6.55 6.94
CA TRP A 58 -12.81 -5.29 7.35
C TRP A 58 -11.77 -5.51 8.44
N ARG A 59 -10.66 -4.79 8.37
CA ARG A 59 -9.65 -4.73 9.43
C ARG A 59 -9.12 -3.31 9.57
N VAL A 60 -8.51 -3.02 10.71
CA VAL A 60 -7.80 -1.76 10.92
C VAL A 60 -6.56 -1.73 10.02
N LYS A 61 -6.35 -0.59 9.36
CA LYS A 61 -5.15 -0.32 8.57
C LYS A 61 -3.92 -0.37 9.48
N ASN A 62 -2.87 -1.05 9.03
CA ASN A 62 -1.62 -1.17 9.77
C ASN A 62 -0.45 -0.52 9.00
N ALA A 63 0.72 -0.49 9.65
CA ALA A 63 1.92 0.11 9.06
C ALA A 63 2.35 -0.56 7.75
N ASN A 64 2.09 -1.86 7.57
CA ASN A 64 2.38 -2.54 6.32
C ASN A 64 1.49 -2.02 5.18
N ASP A 65 0.21 -1.76 5.42
CA ASP A 65 -0.64 -1.12 4.41
C ASP A 65 -0.12 0.26 4.00
N ASP A 66 0.34 1.07 4.98
CA ASP A 66 0.95 2.37 4.69
C ASP A 66 2.24 2.23 3.87
N TYR A 67 3.07 1.24 4.17
CA TYR A 67 4.27 0.94 3.40
C TYR A 67 3.94 0.48 1.97
N GLN A 68 2.95 -0.40 1.79
CA GLN A 68 2.53 -0.86 0.47
C GLN A 68 1.97 0.29 -0.38
N ASP A 69 1.17 1.17 0.22
CA ASP A 69 0.66 2.38 -0.46
C ASP A 69 1.83 3.28 -0.92
N ALA A 70 2.82 3.50 -0.05
CA ALA A 70 4.00 4.30 -0.38
C ALA A 70 4.87 3.63 -1.46
N TYR A 71 5.05 2.31 -1.38
CA TYR A 71 5.78 1.53 -2.37
C TYR A 71 5.12 1.62 -3.74
N GLN A 72 3.80 1.41 -3.81
CA GLN A 72 3.05 1.48 -5.06
C GLN A 72 3.11 2.88 -5.68
N ALA A 73 3.04 3.93 -4.87
CA ALA A 73 3.16 5.30 -5.36
C ALA A 73 4.54 5.56 -6.01
N VAL A 74 5.63 5.04 -5.42
CA VAL A 74 6.98 5.13 -6.00
C VAL A 74 7.08 4.30 -7.28
N ASP A 75 6.53 3.09 -7.29
CA ASP A 75 6.52 2.21 -8.46
C ASP A 75 5.81 2.86 -9.65
N ASP A 76 4.60 3.40 -9.42
CA ASP A 76 3.82 4.11 -10.42
C ASP A 76 4.56 5.34 -10.96
N ALA A 77 5.19 6.12 -10.08
CA ALA A 77 5.98 7.29 -10.48
C ALA A 77 7.19 6.90 -11.34
N ARG A 78 7.91 5.84 -10.95
CA ARG A 78 9.03 5.30 -11.74
C ARG A 78 8.57 4.79 -13.09
N GLN A 79 7.48 4.03 -13.15
CA GLN A 79 6.94 3.47 -14.38
C GLN A 79 6.49 4.57 -15.34
N ALA A 80 5.82 5.62 -14.83
CA ALA A 80 5.42 6.78 -15.61
C ALA A 80 6.65 7.53 -16.16
N ALA A 81 7.65 7.80 -15.33
CA ALA A 81 8.87 8.49 -15.74
C ALA A 81 9.69 7.68 -16.76
N TYR A 82 9.81 6.36 -16.55
CA TYR A 82 10.48 5.44 -17.49
C TYR A 82 9.79 5.48 -18.85
N THR A 83 8.46 5.39 -18.84
CA THR A 83 7.62 5.46 -20.04
C THR A 83 7.81 6.77 -20.81
N ALA A 84 7.97 7.89 -20.10
CA ALA A 84 8.11 9.21 -20.70
C ALA A 84 9.54 9.53 -21.19
N ARG A 85 10.57 9.06 -20.48
CA ARG A 85 11.97 9.48 -20.69
C ARG A 85 12.85 8.40 -21.30
N VAL A 86 12.73 7.16 -20.81
CA VAL A 86 13.61 6.06 -21.20
C VAL A 86 13.11 5.34 -22.44
N ARG A 87 11.81 5.01 -22.47
CA ARG A 87 11.23 4.24 -23.58
C ARG A 87 11.45 4.89 -24.96
N PRO A 88 11.26 6.21 -25.16
CA PRO A 88 11.51 6.84 -26.46
C PRO A 88 12.97 6.71 -26.92
N LEU A 89 13.93 6.72 -25.99
CA LEU A 89 15.35 6.56 -26.30
C LEU A 89 15.67 5.15 -26.77
N LEU A 90 15.08 4.14 -26.13
CA LEU A 90 15.24 2.74 -26.53
C LEU A 90 14.60 2.47 -27.89
N GLU A 91 13.38 2.97 -28.10
CA GLU A 91 12.66 2.85 -29.38
C GLU A 91 13.44 3.52 -30.52
N GLU A 92 13.96 4.73 -30.32
CA GLU A 92 14.80 5.40 -31.33
C GLU A 92 16.11 4.65 -31.55
N ALA A 93 16.76 4.16 -30.49
CA ALA A 93 17.99 3.38 -30.62
C ALA A 93 17.78 2.16 -31.53
N GLU A 94 16.71 1.39 -31.32
CA GLU A 94 16.38 0.23 -32.16
C GLU A 94 16.20 0.61 -33.63
N ILE A 95 15.53 1.75 -33.92
CA ILE A 95 15.41 2.27 -35.28
C ILE A 95 16.80 2.59 -35.86
N LYS A 96 17.68 3.25 -35.09
CA LYS A 96 19.05 3.57 -35.52
C LYS A 96 19.88 2.33 -35.82
N ALA A 97 19.74 1.27 -35.03
CA ALA A 97 20.38 -0.01 -35.29
C ALA A 97 19.94 -0.59 -36.64
N HIS A 98 18.64 -0.53 -36.96
CA HIS A 98 18.11 -0.99 -38.25
C HIS A 98 18.54 -0.15 -39.45
N LEU A 99 18.87 1.12 -39.23
CA LEU A 99 19.46 2.01 -40.25
C LEU A 99 20.98 1.84 -40.43
N GLY A 100 21.62 1.02 -39.60
CA GLY A 100 23.07 0.84 -39.59
C GLY A 100 23.84 1.98 -38.91
N GLU A 101 23.15 2.85 -38.16
CA GLU A 101 23.74 3.96 -37.42
C GLU A 101 24.24 3.51 -36.04
N SER A 102 25.29 2.69 -36.01
CA SER A 102 25.79 2.04 -34.78
C SER A 102 26.26 3.01 -33.69
N ASP A 103 26.87 4.13 -34.07
CA ASP A 103 27.37 5.12 -33.11
C ASP A 103 26.21 5.83 -32.39
N GLU A 104 25.15 6.15 -33.14
CA GLU A 104 23.96 6.81 -32.59
C GLU A 104 23.14 5.85 -31.73
N TYR A 105 23.05 4.57 -32.12
CA TYR A 105 22.50 3.51 -31.27
C TYR A 105 23.21 3.49 -29.91
N ALA A 106 24.53 3.42 -29.89
CA ALA A 106 25.30 3.36 -28.64
C ALA A 106 25.06 4.59 -27.76
N ARG A 107 25.06 5.79 -28.37
CA ARG A 107 24.79 7.04 -27.65
C ARG A 107 23.41 7.08 -27.01
N LEU A 108 22.37 6.60 -27.71
CA LEU A 108 21.00 6.56 -27.20
C LEU A 108 20.83 5.52 -26.08
N MET A 109 21.49 4.37 -26.20
CA MET A 109 21.51 3.36 -25.14
C MET A 109 22.18 3.87 -23.86
N ASP A 110 23.32 4.55 -23.98
CA ASP A 110 23.99 5.18 -22.82
C ASP A 110 23.09 6.23 -22.15
N LEU A 111 22.42 7.06 -22.94
CA LEU A 111 21.48 8.06 -22.43
C LEU A 111 20.29 7.40 -21.72
N ALA A 112 19.74 6.31 -22.27
CA ALA A 112 18.65 5.57 -21.64
C ALA A 112 19.05 5.00 -20.27
N VAL A 113 20.29 4.52 -20.12
CA VAL A 113 20.84 4.04 -18.83
C VAL A 113 20.96 5.19 -17.82
N VAL A 114 21.48 6.34 -18.24
CA VAL A 114 21.60 7.53 -17.38
C VAL A 114 20.22 8.02 -16.92
N GLU A 115 19.24 8.10 -17.82
CA GLU A 115 17.88 8.51 -17.49
C GLU A 115 17.23 7.54 -16.49
N ARG A 116 17.40 6.22 -16.69
CA ARG A 116 16.91 5.22 -15.74
C ARG A 116 17.51 5.39 -14.34
N ALA A 117 18.81 5.65 -14.25
CA ALA A 117 19.47 5.91 -12.97
C ALA A 117 18.94 7.19 -12.31
N SER A 118 18.71 8.25 -13.09
CA SER A 118 18.12 9.50 -12.59
C SER A 118 16.72 9.26 -12.01
N ILE A 119 15.86 8.51 -12.71
CA ILE A 119 14.51 8.18 -12.25
C ILE A 119 14.53 7.45 -10.91
N GLN A 120 15.48 6.51 -10.72
CA GLN A 120 15.62 5.78 -9.47
C GLN A 120 16.10 6.67 -8.32
N ALA A 121 16.99 7.62 -8.60
CA ALA A 121 17.49 8.59 -7.61
C ALA A 121 16.41 9.62 -7.23
N GLU A 122 15.60 10.06 -8.18
CA GLU A 122 14.49 11.01 -7.98
C GLU A 122 13.33 10.39 -7.17
N ASN A 123 13.14 9.08 -7.30
CA ASN A 123 12.04 8.35 -6.66
C ASN A 123 12.61 7.17 -5.85
N PRO A 124 13.27 7.40 -4.70
CA PRO A 124 13.82 6.31 -3.89
C PRO A 124 12.69 5.42 -3.36
N TRP A 125 12.99 4.13 -3.16
CA TRP A 125 12.06 3.23 -2.47
C TRP A 125 11.83 3.71 -1.03
N PRO A 126 10.63 3.52 -0.46
CA PRO A 126 10.39 3.83 0.93
C PRO A 126 11.29 3.00 1.85
N GLU A 127 11.62 3.55 3.02
CA GLU A 127 12.36 2.80 4.05
C GLU A 127 11.50 1.60 4.52
N VAL A 128 12.10 0.42 4.56
CA VAL A 128 11.45 -0.81 5.04
C VAL A 128 11.06 -0.65 6.50
N LEU A 129 9.91 -1.19 6.89
CA LEU A 129 9.50 -1.20 8.28
C LEU A 129 10.52 -1.96 9.15
N PRO A 130 10.81 -1.51 10.39
CA PRO A 130 11.82 -2.11 11.26
C PRO A 130 11.64 -3.62 11.47
N ASP A 131 10.38 -4.08 11.54
CA ASP A 131 10.05 -5.48 11.81
C ASP A 131 10.25 -6.40 10.59
N GLU A 132 10.33 -5.85 9.37
CA GLU A 132 10.63 -6.61 8.15
C GLU A 132 12.12 -6.60 7.79
N ALA A 133 12.88 -5.63 8.31
CA ALA A 133 14.33 -5.54 8.08
C ALA A 133 15.09 -6.78 8.59
N GLU A 134 14.61 -7.44 9.65
CA GLU A 134 15.21 -8.68 10.16
C GLU A 134 14.97 -9.90 9.23
N ALA A 135 13.89 -9.89 8.42
CA ALA A 135 13.59 -10.98 7.51
C ALA A 135 14.43 -10.94 6.22
N VAL A 136 14.77 -9.75 5.72
CA VAL A 136 15.56 -9.59 4.49
C VAL A 136 17.03 -9.99 4.67
N VAL A 137 17.57 -9.86 5.89
CA VAL A 137 18.95 -10.26 6.22
C VAL A 137 19.13 -11.78 6.22
N SER A 138 18.05 -12.57 6.28
CA SER A 138 18.10 -14.04 6.30
C SER A 138 18.16 -14.70 4.91
N MET A 139 17.94 -13.97 3.82
CA MET A 139 17.89 -14.57 2.47
C MET A 139 19.20 -14.45 1.66
N ASP A 140 20.22 -13.76 2.19
CA ASP A 140 21.50 -13.55 1.50
C ASP A 140 22.64 -14.48 1.99
N GLU A 141 22.33 -15.45 2.86
CA GLU A 141 23.25 -16.54 3.21
C GLU A 141 22.75 -17.86 2.60
N THR A 142 23.06 -18.08 1.32
CA THR A 142 23.20 -19.47 0.82
C THR A 142 24.51 -19.56 0.02
N PRO A 143 25.45 -20.45 0.42
CA PRO A 143 26.78 -20.57 -0.17
C PRO A 143 26.80 -21.13 -1.60
#